data_AF-A0A1J5JB30-F1
#
_entry.id   AF-A0A1J5JB30-F1
#
_cell.length_a   1.000
_cell.length_b   1.000
_cell.length_c   1.000
_cell.angle_alpha   90.00
_cell.angle_beta   90.00
_cell.angle_gamma   90.00
#
_symmetry.space_group_name_H-M   'P 1'
#
loop_
_entity.id
_entity.type
_entity.pdbx_description
1 polymer ?
#
loop_
_entity_poly.entity_id
_entity_poly.type
_entity_poly.pdbx_seq_one_letter_code
_entity_poly.pdbx_strand_id
1 'polypeptide(L)'
;MSEYQLSDLIDIAAMQRLMDHFYKATAIPVGIIDLDNNILVATGWQPICTKYHRQNPVTCARCHESDRFITRHLQDEDGYVEYKCLNGLWDVAVPIRINGKHLASLFVGQLFTMTRNRIARCS
;
A
#
# COMPACT_ATOMS: atom_id res chain seq x y z
N MET A 1 14.64 -4.15 -24.82
CA MET A 1 13.91 -2.94 -24.39
C MET A 1 14.37 -2.67 -22.96
N SER A 2 14.89 -1.48 -22.67
CA SER A 2 15.29 -1.15 -21.30
C SER A 2 14.06 -1.22 -20.41
N GLU A 3 14.20 -1.93 -19.30
CA GLU A 3 13.14 -2.15 -18.35
C GLU A 3 13.08 -0.94 -17.42
N TYR A 4 12.20 0.03 -17.72
CA TYR A 4 12.04 1.22 -16.88
C TYR A 4 11.21 0.90 -15.64
N GLN A 5 11.62 1.44 -14.50
CA GLN A 5 10.86 1.45 -13.25
C GLN A 5 9.94 2.67 -13.21
N LEU A 6 8.95 2.68 -12.29
CA LEU A 6 8.08 3.83 -12.13
C LEU A 6 8.89 5.10 -11.74
N SER A 7 9.92 4.94 -10.91
CA SER A 7 10.85 6.00 -10.50
C SER A 7 11.62 6.65 -11.65
N ASP A 8 11.80 5.97 -12.78
CA ASP A 8 12.44 6.54 -13.97
C ASP A 8 11.49 7.48 -14.75
N LEU A 9 10.17 7.37 -14.50
CA LEU A 9 9.13 8.03 -15.28
C LEU A 9 8.46 9.19 -14.53
N ILE A 10 8.52 9.21 -13.20
CA ILE A 10 7.88 10.24 -12.38
C ILE A 10 8.83 10.80 -11.32
N ASP A 11 8.64 12.08 -10.98
CA ASP A 11 9.30 12.68 -9.81
C ASP A 11 8.63 12.16 -8.53
N ILE A 12 9.32 11.24 -7.85
CA ILE A 12 8.86 10.62 -6.60
C ILE A 12 8.64 11.66 -5.50
N ALA A 13 9.47 12.71 -5.42
CA ALA A 13 9.30 13.73 -4.41
C ALA A 13 8.06 14.60 -4.68
N ALA A 14 7.78 14.90 -5.94
CA ALA A 14 6.52 15.56 -6.33
C ALA A 14 5.30 14.68 -6.05
N MET A 15 5.38 13.39 -6.34
CA MET A 15 4.31 12.44 -6.05
C MET A 15 4.03 12.31 -4.55
N GLN A 16 5.08 12.23 -3.71
CA GLN A 16 4.94 12.24 -2.26
C GLN A 16 4.21 13.50 -1.78
N ARG A 17 4.62 14.69 -2.23
CA ARG A 17 3.94 15.94 -1.86
C ARG A 17 2.47 15.97 -2.30
N LEU A 18 2.16 15.42 -3.47
CA LEU A 18 0.78 15.32 -3.93
C LEU A 18 -0.04 14.41 -3.00
N MET A 19 0.50 13.25 -2.64
CA MET A 19 -0.18 12.33 -1.73
C MET A 19 -0.31 12.89 -0.31
N ASP A 20 0.67 13.66 0.17
CA ASP A 20 0.58 14.40 1.43
C ASP A 20 -0.61 15.38 1.44
N HIS A 21 -0.84 16.11 0.34
CA HIS A 21 -2.00 16.98 0.22
C HIS A 21 -3.31 16.20 0.11
N PHE A 22 -3.32 15.10 -0.64
CA PHE A 22 -4.47 14.20 -0.73
C PHE A 22 -4.87 13.67 0.66
N TYR A 23 -3.90 13.24 1.46
CA TYR A 23 -4.14 12.77 2.82
C TYR A 23 -4.65 13.89 3.73
N LYS A 24 -4.08 15.10 3.65
CA LYS A 24 -4.58 16.26 4.41
C LYS A 24 -6.05 16.58 4.09
N ALA A 25 -6.47 16.37 2.84
CA ALA A 25 -7.84 16.64 2.40
C ALA A 25 -8.82 15.51 2.76
N THR A 26 -8.39 14.25 2.72
CA THR A 26 -9.29 13.08 2.80
C THR A 26 -9.13 12.25 4.07
N ALA A 27 -8.01 12.41 4.78
CA ALA A 27 -7.55 11.54 5.88
C ALA A 27 -7.38 10.06 5.49
N ILE A 28 -7.29 9.74 4.19
CA ILE A 28 -7.13 8.37 3.69
C ILE A 28 -5.64 8.06 3.52
N PRO A 29 -5.06 7.09 4.28
CA PRO A 29 -3.67 6.69 4.11
C PRO A 29 -3.42 6.09 2.73
N VAL A 30 -2.29 6.46 2.12
CA VAL A 30 -1.90 6.02 0.77
C VAL A 30 -0.46 5.57 0.74
N GLY A 31 -0.19 4.50 0.00
CA GLY A 31 1.16 4.02 -0.31
C GLY A 31 1.35 3.76 -1.79
N ILE A 32 2.56 3.98 -2.32
CA ILE A 32 2.95 3.47 -3.63
C ILE A 32 4.19 2.61 -3.43
N ILE A 33 4.11 1.34 -3.84
CA ILE A 33 5.19 0.36 -3.68
C ILE A 33 5.49 -0.26 -5.05
N ASP A 34 6.76 -0.29 -5.44
CA ASP A 34 7.17 -0.94 -6.69
C ASP A 34 7.17 -2.47 -6.59
N LEU A 35 7.47 -3.14 -7.71
CA LEU A 35 7.48 -4.61 -7.78
C LEU A 35 8.57 -5.26 -6.91
N ASP A 36 9.62 -4.51 -6.58
CA ASP A 36 10.72 -4.95 -5.72
C ASP A 36 10.44 -4.71 -4.22
N ASN A 37 9.24 -4.23 -3.89
CA ASN A 37 8.79 -3.84 -2.55
C ASN A 37 9.47 -2.58 -1.99
N ASN A 38 10.04 -1.73 -2.85
CA ASN A 38 10.51 -0.43 -2.42
C ASN A 38 9.31 0.50 -2.24
N ILE A 39 9.25 1.16 -1.09
CA ILE A 39 8.23 2.16 -0.79
C ILE A 39 8.63 3.45 -1.49
N LEU A 40 7.92 3.78 -2.56
CA LEU A 40 8.13 5.02 -3.31
C LEU A 40 7.40 6.19 -2.65
N VAL A 41 6.19 5.95 -2.14
CA VAL A 41 5.39 6.93 -1.41
C VAL A 41 4.77 6.27 -0.20
N ALA A 42 4.80 6.95 0.94
CA ALA A 42 4.05 6.56 2.13
C ALA A 42 3.50 7.81 2.82
N THR A 43 2.17 7.91 2.86
CA THR A 43 1.47 9.06 3.46
C THR A 43 0.40 8.58 4.43
N GLY A 44 0.38 9.16 5.62
CA GLY A 44 -0.67 8.90 6.60
C GLY A 44 -0.67 7.48 7.17
N TRP A 45 0.41 6.72 6.97
CA TRP A 45 0.50 5.35 7.45
C TRP A 45 0.48 5.29 8.98
N GLN A 46 -0.26 4.32 9.51
CA GLN A 46 -0.49 4.13 10.93
C GLN A 46 0.82 3.81 11.66
N PRO A 47 1.02 4.32 12.89
CA PRO A 47 2.21 4.04 13.70
C PRO A 47 2.48 2.55 13.90
N ILE A 48 1.43 1.73 14.01
CA ILE A 48 1.58 0.27 14.14
C ILE A 48 2.26 -0.35 12.91
N CYS A 49 1.99 0.16 11.71
CA CYS A 49 2.63 -0.31 10.49
C CYS A 49 4.09 0.16 10.39
N THR A 50 4.32 1.46 10.62
CA THR A 50 5.62 2.11 10.36
C THR A 50 6.63 1.91 11.48
N LYS A 51 6.19 1.92 12.74
CA LYS A 51 7.06 1.83 13.93
C LYS A 51 7.14 0.43 14.52
N TYR A 52 6.22 -0.47 14.17
CA TYR A 52 6.22 -1.84 14.69
C TYR A 52 6.30 -2.88 13.57
N HIS A 53 5.26 -3.01 12.72
CA HIS A 53 5.21 -4.10 11.74
C HIS A 53 6.42 -4.13 10.81
N ARG A 54 6.82 -2.99 10.23
CA ARG A 54 7.97 -2.90 9.32
C ARG A 54 9.33 -2.81 10.04
N GLN A 55 9.37 -2.65 11.36
CA GLN A 55 10.62 -2.59 12.15
C GLN A 55 10.97 -3.92 12.81
N ASN A 56 9.97 -4.73 13.18
CA ASN A 56 10.21 -6.06 13.75
C ASN A 56 10.40 -7.09 12.61
N PRO A 57 11.48 -7.89 12.61
CA PRO A 57 11.80 -8.81 11.50
C PRO A 57 10.67 -9.78 11.14
N VAL A 58 9.95 -10.32 12.14
CA VAL A 58 8.89 -11.31 11.92
C VAL A 58 7.67 -10.69 11.26
N THR A 59 7.22 -9.54 11.77
CA THR A 59 6.07 -8.83 11.19
C THR A 59 6.42 -8.13 9.89
N CYS A 60 7.69 -7.78 9.67
CA CYS A 60 8.16 -7.16 8.44
C CYS A 60 8.18 -8.19 7.30
N ALA A 61 8.62 -9.42 7.58
CA ALA A 61 8.50 -10.53 6.64
C ALA A 61 7.03 -10.77 6.20
N ARG A 62 6.07 -10.61 7.13
CA ARG A 62 4.63 -10.66 6.84
C ARG A 62 4.13 -9.49 5.99
N CYS A 63 4.66 -8.28 6.21
CA CYS A 63 4.39 -7.14 5.32
C CYS A 63 4.84 -7.45 3.90
N HIS A 64 6.09 -7.87 3.72
CA HIS A 64 6.63 -8.21 2.40
C HIS A 64 5.91 -9.37 1.72
N GLU A 65 5.47 -10.38 2.47
CA GLU A 65 4.66 -11.47 1.90
C GLU A 65 3.28 -10.98 1.46
N SER A 66 2.66 -10.06 2.21
CA SER A 66 1.40 -9.44 1.81
C SER A 66 1.60 -8.58 0.54
N ASP A 67 2.66 -7.78 0.48
CA ASP A 67 3.01 -6.94 -0.67
C ASP A 67 3.24 -7.82 -1.93
N ARG A 68 3.99 -8.94 -1.81
CA ARG A 68 4.18 -9.92 -2.90
C ARG A 68 2.89 -10.59 -3.35
N PHE A 69 2.02 -10.98 -2.41
CA PHE A 69 0.72 -11.56 -2.73
C PHE A 69 -0.04 -10.63 -3.68
N ILE A 70 -0.13 -9.35 -3.34
CA ILE A 70 -0.84 -8.34 -4.15
C ILE A 70 -0.20 -8.17 -5.52
N THR A 71 1.13 -8.02 -5.57
CA THR A 71 1.84 -7.85 -6.84
C THR A 71 1.56 -8.98 -7.82
N ARG A 72 1.41 -10.22 -7.32
CA ARG A 72 1.03 -11.38 -8.13
C ARG A 72 -0.42 -11.33 -8.59
N HIS A 73 -1.37 -11.02 -7.70
CA HIS A 73 -2.79 -10.99 -8.03
C HIS A 73 -3.14 -9.84 -8.99
N LEU A 74 -2.38 -8.74 -8.95
CA LEU A 74 -2.56 -7.61 -9.84
C LEU A 74 -1.85 -7.76 -11.19
N GLN A 75 -1.12 -8.85 -11.47
CA GLN A 75 -0.49 -9.05 -12.79
C GLN A 75 -1.50 -9.28 -13.91
N ASP A 76 -2.55 -10.05 -13.64
CA ASP A 76 -3.40 -10.64 -14.68
C ASP A 76 -4.80 -10.02 -14.77
N GLU A 77 -5.14 -9.09 -13.87
CA GLU A 77 -6.48 -8.48 -13.80
C GLU A 77 -6.43 -6.94 -13.97
N ASP A 78 -7.38 -6.41 -14.75
CA ASP A 78 -7.75 -4.99 -14.75
C ASP A 78 -8.72 -4.76 -13.59
N GLY A 79 -8.18 -4.56 -12.39
CA GLY A 79 -9.00 -4.46 -11.19
C GLY A 79 -8.27 -3.94 -9.97
N TYR A 80 -8.83 -4.29 -8.83
CA TYR A 80 -8.29 -3.97 -7.52
C TYR A 80 -8.34 -5.22 -6.63
N VAL A 81 -7.48 -5.26 -5.62
CA VAL A 81 -7.47 -6.34 -4.62
C VAL A 81 -7.79 -5.73 -3.27
N GLU A 82 -8.89 -6.15 -2.67
CA GLU A 82 -9.17 -5.94 -1.25
C GLU A 82 -8.59 -7.11 -0.47
N TYR A 83 -7.77 -6.85 0.54
CA TYR A 83 -7.15 -7.91 1.32
C TYR A 83 -6.95 -7.52 2.77
N LYS A 84 -6.92 -8.55 3.62
CA LYS A 84 -6.42 -8.45 4.98
C LYS A 84 -4.95 -8.86 4.98
N CYS A 85 -4.06 -7.94 5.31
CA CYS A 85 -2.64 -8.24 5.39
C CYS A 85 -2.36 -9.27 6.49
N LEU A 86 -1.19 -9.92 6.41
CA LEU A 86 -0.78 -10.93 7.39
C LEU A 86 -0.53 -10.38 8.80
N ASN A 87 -0.56 -9.05 8.96
CA ASN A 87 -0.54 -8.35 10.24
C ASN A 87 -1.93 -7.85 10.70
N GLY A 88 -2.99 -8.24 9.99
CA GLY A 88 -4.37 -8.13 10.46
C GLY A 88 -5.13 -6.86 10.08
N LEU A 89 -4.50 -5.93 9.35
CA LEU A 89 -5.13 -4.72 8.83
C LEU A 89 -5.67 -4.95 7.43
N TRP A 90 -6.67 -4.17 7.04
CA TRP A 90 -7.26 -4.20 5.72
C TRP A 90 -6.71 -3.07 4.84
N ASP A 91 -6.48 -3.43 3.59
CA ASP A 91 -5.94 -2.59 2.54
C ASP A 91 -6.64 -2.92 1.21
N VAL A 92 -6.68 -1.93 0.32
CA VAL A 92 -7.08 -2.07 -1.08
C VAL A 92 -5.90 -1.69 -1.95
N ALA A 93 -5.61 -2.46 -2.98
CA ALA A 93 -4.52 -2.21 -3.91
C ALA A 93 -4.99 -2.16 -5.36
N VAL A 94 -4.41 -1.24 -6.14
CA VAL A 94 -4.70 -1.04 -7.58
C VAL A 94 -3.37 -0.97 -8.34
N PRO A 95 -3.22 -1.59 -9.52
CA PRO A 95 -1.96 -1.56 -10.26
C PRO A 95 -1.78 -0.23 -10.98
N ILE A 96 -0.56 0.32 -10.92
CA ILE A 96 -0.11 1.43 -11.75
C ILE A 96 0.56 0.83 -12.99
N ARG A 97 -0.11 0.96 -14.15
CA ARG A 97 0.36 0.44 -15.43
C ARG A 97 0.75 1.54 -16.39
N ILE A 98 1.91 1.42 -17.03
CA ILE A 98 2.33 2.26 -18.14
C ILE A 98 2.49 1.38 -19.38
N ASN A 99 1.81 1.73 -20.47
CA ASN A 99 1.77 0.93 -21.70
C ASN A 99 1.41 -0.55 -21.46
N GLY A 100 0.43 -0.80 -20.59
CA GLY A 100 -0.02 -2.16 -20.23
C GLY A 100 0.86 -2.89 -19.20
N LYS A 101 2.08 -2.40 -18.93
CA LYS A 101 3.00 -3.03 -17.97
C LYS A 101 2.75 -2.53 -16.55
N HIS A 102 2.51 -3.43 -15.61
CA HIS A 102 2.45 -3.12 -14.18
C HIS A 102 3.84 -2.73 -13.66
N LEU A 103 3.98 -1.53 -13.11
CA LEU A 103 5.27 -1.00 -12.61
C LEU A 103 5.29 -0.77 -11.09
N ALA A 104 4.14 -0.52 -10.48
CA ALA A 104 3.99 -0.37 -9.04
C ALA A 104 2.52 -0.56 -8.65
N SER A 105 2.24 -0.74 -7.37
CA SER A 105 0.87 -0.81 -6.84
C SER A 105 0.59 0.41 -5.95
N LEU A 106 -0.60 0.99 -6.13
CA LEU A 106 -1.18 2.00 -5.24
C LEU A 106 -1.96 1.29 -4.15
N PHE A 107 -1.67 1.60 -2.89
CA PHE A 107 -2.32 1.05 -1.70
C PHE A 107 -3.12 2.12 -1.00
N VAL A 108 -4.32 1.75 -0.56
CA VAL A 108 -5.21 2.58 0.24
C VAL A 108 -5.71 1.75 1.41
N GLY A 109 -5.51 2.21 2.65
CA GLY A 109 -6.00 1.47 3.80
C GLY A 109 -5.25 1.66 5.10
N GLN A 110 -4.80 0.54 5.67
CA GLN A 110 -4.41 0.35 7.07
C GLN A 110 -5.56 0.57 8.03
N LEU A 111 -6.72 0.01 7.69
CA LEU A 111 -7.96 0.17 8.43
C LEU A 111 -8.36 -1.14 9.09
N PHE A 112 -9.10 -1.04 10.18
CA PHE A 112 -9.93 -2.15 10.64
C PHE A 112 -11.28 -2.04 9.94
N THR A 113 -11.66 -3.05 9.15
CA THR A 113 -13.04 -3.12 8.67
C THR A 113 -13.93 -3.43 9.86
N MET A 114 -14.98 -2.63 10.05
CA MET A 114 -16.01 -2.94 11.03
C MET A 114 -16.82 -4.13 10.50
N THR A 115 -16.39 -5.36 10.79
CA THR A 115 -17.37 -6.44 10.91
C THR A 115 -18.21 -6.07 12.13
N ARG A 116 -19.49 -5.73 11.91
CA ARG A 116 -20.38 -5.19 12.93
C ARG A 116 -20.70 -6.25 14.00
N ASN A 117 -19.75 -6.53 14.88
CA ASN A 117 -19.97 -7.25 16.14
C ASN A 117 -19.78 -6.25 17.28
N ARG A 118 -20.94 -5.72 17.72
CA ARG A 118 -21.26 -5.07 19.01
C ARG A 118 -20.09 -4.44 19.78
N ILE A 119 -20.13 -3.11 19.87
CA ILE A 119 -19.89 -2.28 21.07
C ILE A 119 -18.91 -2.89 22.08
N ALA A 120 -17.64 -2.47 22.01
CA ALA A 120 -16.86 -2.25 23.22
C ALA A 120 -16.69 -0.73 23.34
N ARG A 121 -17.59 -0.10 24.11
CA ARG A 121 -17.31 1.22 24.67
C ARG A 121 -16.10 1.02 25.58
N CYS A 122 -14.99 1.68 25.29
CA CYS A 122 -13.99 1.95 26.32
C CYS A 122 -14.61 2.96 27.28
N SER A 123 -15.14 2.45 28.40
CA SER A 123 -15.28 3.19 29.65
C SER A 123 -13.95 3.25 30.37
#